data_AF-A0A1R3ILR5-F1
#
_entry.id   AF-A0A1R3ILR5-F1
#
_cell.length_a   1.000
_cell.length_b   1.000
_cell.length_c   1.000
_cell.angle_alpha   90.00
_cell.angle_beta   90.00
_cell.angle_gamma   90.00
#
_symmetry.space_group_name_H-M   'P 1'
#
loop_
_entity.id
_entity.type
_entity.pdbx_description
1 polymer ?
#
loop_
_entity_poly.entity_id
_entity_poly.type
_entity_poly.pdbx_seq_one_letter_code
_entity_poly.pdbx_strand_id
1 'polypeptide(L)'
;MEQSLSMEGGSEEQSHANYSKIQVPPELIDKANPLINKGRIFISKTSPTTVIDSYLTQFRKDFSSFLKLRSIELAQEGRMVLTLRGRRTADPTDESCVLWDYLGQAFQELVTEGLVEEERLDTYNIPYYQPCPEEIETEIEKEGSFILDRLDVLPLPWDCVNGGINHDRAATAKQMAKAIGAVHESLIQSHFGAHIMDRLFDRLTEIMALAADTNEVELVNLVISLIRKG
;
A
#
# COMPACT_ATOMS: atom_id res chain seq x y z
N MET A 1 7.69 -8.29 -4.90
CA MET A 1 7.46 -9.35 -3.89
C MET A 1 5.98 -9.29 -3.59
N GLU A 2 5.22 -10.19 -4.20
CA GLU A 2 3.79 -10.34 -3.93
C GLU A 2 3.61 -10.58 -2.42
N GLN A 3 2.53 -10.06 -1.83
CA GLN A 3 2.14 -10.40 -0.48
C GLN A 3 1.90 -11.92 -0.43
N SER A 4 2.87 -12.65 0.09
CA SER A 4 2.78 -14.10 0.22
C SER A 4 2.02 -14.43 1.49
N LEU A 5 0.80 -14.93 1.31
CA LEU A 5 0.03 -15.60 2.35
C LEU A 5 0.48 -17.07 2.37
N SER A 6 1.46 -17.40 3.21
CA SER A 6 1.83 -18.80 3.42
C SER A 6 0.87 -19.41 4.44
N MET A 7 0.13 -20.45 4.03
CA MET A 7 -0.64 -21.31 4.92
C MET A 7 -0.04 -22.72 4.86
N GLU A 8 0.46 -23.23 5.98
CA GLU A 8 0.78 -24.65 6.11
C GLU A 8 -0.46 -25.41 6.57
N GLY A 9 -0.93 -26.35 5.75
CA GLY A 9 -1.99 -27.29 6.12
C GLY A 9 -3.12 -27.39 5.11
N GLY A 10 -2.85 -28.01 3.96
CA GLY A 10 -3.86 -28.39 2.97
C GLY A 10 -3.19 -28.97 1.73
N SER A 11 -3.56 -30.19 1.34
CA SER A 11 -3.03 -30.84 0.14
C SER A 11 -3.65 -30.23 -1.11
N GLU A 12 -3.15 -29.08 -1.54
CA GLU A 12 -3.19 -28.51 -2.90
C GLU A 12 -2.61 -27.09 -2.82
N GLU A 13 -1.37 -26.91 -3.29
CA GLU A 13 -0.75 -25.59 -3.49
C GLU A 13 -1.48 -24.85 -4.64
N GLN A 14 -2.60 -24.21 -4.32
CA GLN A 14 -3.15 -23.12 -5.13
C GLN A 14 -3.14 -21.85 -4.28
N SER A 15 -2.31 -20.89 -4.66
CA SER A 15 -2.27 -19.57 -4.02
C SER A 15 -3.63 -18.86 -4.22
N HIS A 16 -4.48 -18.93 -3.20
CA HIS A 16 -5.82 -18.30 -3.18
C HIS A 16 -5.77 -16.77 -3.01
N ALA A 17 -4.91 -16.06 -3.75
CA ALA A 17 -4.84 -14.59 -3.77
C ALA A 17 -6.07 -13.91 -4.44
N ASN A 18 -7.10 -14.67 -4.81
CA ASN A 18 -8.28 -14.19 -5.55
C ASN A 18 -9.41 -13.62 -4.67
N TYR A 19 -9.31 -13.64 -3.33
CA TYR A 19 -10.45 -13.36 -2.46
C TYR A 19 -10.48 -11.99 -1.77
N SER A 20 -9.49 -11.13 -1.98
CA SER A 20 -9.61 -9.70 -1.66
C SER A 20 -9.01 -8.87 -2.79
N LYS A 21 -9.84 -8.42 -3.73
CA LYS A 21 -9.43 -7.36 -4.66
C LYS A 21 -9.32 -6.07 -3.87
N ILE A 22 -8.12 -5.73 -3.41
CA ILE A 22 -7.84 -4.37 -2.95
C ILE A 22 -8.15 -3.46 -4.12
N GLN A 23 -9.11 -2.55 -3.93
CA GLN A 23 -9.60 -1.65 -4.96
C GLN A 23 -9.38 -0.21 -4.52
N VAL A 24 -9.21 0.67 -5.50
CA VAL A 24 -9.30 2.11 -5.24
C VAL A 24 -10.71 2.40 -4.72
N PRO A 25 -10.87 3.24 -3.69
CA PRO A 25 -12.18 3.70 -3.23
C PRO A 25 -13.07 4.11 -4.42
N PRO A 26 -14.31 3.57 -4.53
CA PRO A 26 -15.19 3.84 -5.66
C PRO A 26 -15.43 5.32 -5.93
N GLU A 27 -15.43 6.14 -4.87
CA GLU A 27 -15.60 7.58 -4.91
C GLU A 27 -14.47 8.28 -5.69
N LEU A 28 -13.25 7.73 -5.69
CA LEU A 28 -12.10 8.30 -6.38
C LEU A 28 -12.05 7.94 -7.88
N ILE A 29 -12.81 6.93 -8.31
CA ILE A 29 -12.85 6.44 -9.70
C ILE A 29 -14.22 6.65 -10.36
N ASP A 30 -15.13 7.37 -9.70
CA ASP A 30 -16.42 7.76 -10.27
C ASP A 30 -16.20 8.65 -11.50
N LYS A 31 -16.69 8.21 -12.66
CA LYS A 31 -16.55 8.96 -13.92
C LYS A 31 -17.44 10.20 -13.99
N ALA A 32 -18.52 10.25 -13.21
CA ALA A 32 -19.47 11.35 -13.23
C ALA A 32 -19.10 12.46 -12.26
N ASN A 33 -18.60 12.10 -11.07
CA ASN A 33 -18.20 13.04 -10.03
C ASN A 33 -17.04 12.47 -9.19
N PRO A 34 -15.82 12.38 -9.75
CA PRO A 34 -14.68 11.82 -9.05
C PRO A 34 -14.34 12.70 -7.85
N LEU A 35 -14.15 12.07 -6.70
CA LEU A 35 -13.46 12.71 -5.59
C LEU A 35 -12.00 12.89 -5.99
N ILE A 36 -11.53 14.15 -6.03
CA ILE A 36 -10.20 14.49 -6.53
C ILE A 36 -9.19 14.56 -5.39
N ASN A 37 -8.10 13.80 -5.52
CA ASN A 37 -6.92 13.88 -4.65
C ASN A 37 -5.84 14.71 -5.34
N LYS A 38 -6.05 16.03 -5.40
CA LYS A 38 -5.29 16.91 -6.30
C LYS A 38 -3.77 16.78 -6.16
N GLY A 39 -3.09 16.47 -7.27
CA GLY A 39 -1.65 16.31 -7.38
C GLY A 39 -1.08 15.14 -6.59
N ARG A 40 -1.92 14.26 -6.03
CA ARG A 40 -1.49 13.17 -5.16
C ARG A 40 -2.04 11.85 -5.67
N ILE A 41 -1.20 10.82 -5.61
CA ILE A 41 -1.56 9.46 -6.04
C ILE A 41 -2.02 8.57 -4.87
N PHE A 42 -1.83 9.05 -3.64
CA PHE A 42 -2.21 8.38 -2.39
C PHE A 42 -2.51 9.42 -1.30
N ILE A 43 -2.87 8.96 -0.10
CA ILE A 43 -3.04 9.83 1.08
C ILE A 43 -1.74 10.60 1.33
N SER A 44 -1.87 11.92 1.47
CA SER A 44 -0.80 12.85 1.79
C SER A 44 -1.33 13.95 2.72
N LYS A 45 -0.44 14.76 3.29
CA LYS A 45 -0.79 15.89 4.17
C LYS A 45 -1.70 16.93 3.51
N THR A 46 -1.71 16.99 2.17
CA THR A 46 -2.57 17.89 1.40
C THR A 46 -3.88 17.24 0.93
N SER A 47 -4.10 15.96 1.23
CA SER A 47 -5.31 15.24 0.81
C SER A 47 -6.52 15.73 1.62
N PRO A 48 -7.67 15.97 0.97
CA PRO A 48 -8.92 16.25 1.67
C PRO A 48 -9.30 15.11 2.64
N THR A 49 -9.91 15.44 3.77
CA THR A 49 -10.39 14.43 4.75
C THR A 49 -11.33 13.41 4.10
N THR A 50 -12.17 13.83 3.15
CA THR A 50 -13.05 12.94 2.40
C THR A 50 -12.29 11.86 1.61
N VAL A 51 -11.09 12.16 1.11
CA VAL A 51 -10.23 11.16 0.43
C VAL A 51 -9.74 10.14 1.45
N ILE A 52 -9.23 10.62 2.59
CA ILE A 52 -8.73 9.78 3.68
C ILE A 52 -9.83 8.83 4.18
N ASP A 53 -11.03 9.37 4.42
CA ASP A 53 -12.19 8.60 4.88
C ASP A 53 -12.64 7.54 3.85
N SER A 54 -12.55 7.86 2.56
CA SER A 54 -12.89 6.92 1.48
C SER A 54 -11.92 5.73 1.45
N TYR A 55 -10.61 5.99 1.57
CA TYR A 55 -9.59 4.94 1.69
C TYR A 55 -9.81 4.06 2.93
N LEU A 56 -10.06 4.66 4.09
CA LEU A 56 -10.33 3.92 5.32
C LEU A 56 -11.61 3.07 5.19
N THR A 57 -12.68 3.63 4.62
CA THR A 57 -13.95 2.90 4.40
C THR A 57 -13.74 1.70 3.49
N GLN A 58 -13.00 1.87 2.39
CA GLN A 58 -12.69 0.79 1.47
C GLN A 58 -11.83 -0.30 2.14
N PHE A 59 -10.81 0.07 2.91
CA PHE A 59 -10.01 -0.86 3.70
C PHE A 59 -10.87 -1.69 4.66
N ARG A 60 -11.72 -1.04 5.46
CA ARG A 60 -12.59 -1.74 6.43
C ARG A 60 -13.48 -2.77 5.75
N LYS A 61 -14.08 -2.38 4.62
CA LYS A 61 -14.93 -3.27 3.81
C LYS A 61 -14.14 -4.48 3.32
N ASP A 62 -12.98 -4.25 2.68
CA ASP A 62 -12.18 -5.31 2.08
C ASP A 62 -11.59 -6.24 3.14
N PHE A 63 -11.08 -5.70 4.25
CA PHE A 63 -10.50 -6.49 5.33
C PHE A 63 -11.57 -7.30 6.09
N SER A 64 -12.73 -6.72 6.38
CA SER A 64 -13.85 -7.47 6.97
C SER A 64 -14.33 -8.59 6.05
N SER A 65 -14.43 -8.34 4.75
CA SER A 65 -14.75 -9.38 3.76
C SER A 65 -13.70 -10.48 3.71
N PHE A 66 -12.41 -10.13 3.74
CA PHE A 66 -11.33 -11.09 3.82
C PHE A 66 -11.45 -12.00 5.04
N LEU A 67 -11.61 -11.43 6.24
CA LEU A 67 -11.77 -12.19 7.48
C LEU A 67 -12.98 -13.15 7.40
N LYS A 68 -14.16 -12.68 6.96
CA LYS A 68 -15.35 -13.52 6.80
C LYS A 68 -15.12 -14.71 5.86
N LEU A 69 -14.41 -14.50 4.76
CA LEU A 69 -14.11 -15.59 3.83
C LEU A 69 -13.14 -16.60 4.45
N ARG A 70 -12.07 -16.12 5.11
CA ARG A 70 -11.10 -16.98 5.80
C ARG A 70 -11.72 -17.76 6.95
N SER A 71 -12.73 -17.21 7.62
CA SER A 71 -13.40 -17.90 8.72
C SER A 71 -14.30 -19.05 8.26
N ILE A 72 -14.68 -19.11 6.98
CA ILE A 72 -15.43 -20.26 6.45
C ILE A 72 -14.46 -21.39 6.06
N GLU A 73 -13.26 -21.04 5.64
CA GLU A 73 -12.27 -21.99 5.11
C GLU A 73 -11.40 -22.66 6.18
N LEU A 74 -11.04 -21.94 7.25
CA LEU A 74 -10.21 -22.48 8.32
C LEU A 74 -10.99 -23.46 9.20
N ALA A 75 -10.36 -24.51 9.74
CA ALA A 75 -10.97 -25.36 10.76
C ALA A 75 -11.14 -24.60 12.10
N GLN A 76 -11.99 -25.10 13.00
CA GLN A 76 -12.09 -24.56 14.37
C GLN A 76 -10.70 -24.64 15.05
N GLU A 77 -10.31 -23.59 15.80
CA GLU A 77 -8.95 -23.40 16.34
C GLU A 77 -7.84 -23.28 15.28
N GLY A 78 -8.19 -23.23 13.99
CA GLY A 78 -7.26 -22.99 12.90
C GLY A 78 -6.58 -21.61 13.05
N ARG A 79 -5.32 -21.53 12.63
CA ARG A 79 -4.49 -20.33 12.77
C ARG A 79 -4.23 -19.68 11.42
N MET A 80 -4.09 -18.36 11.43
CA MET A 80 -3.70 -17.57 10.28
C MET A 80 -2.69 -16.52 10.73
N VAL A 81 -1.60 -16.39 9.97
CA VAL A 81 -0.62 -15.32 10.14
C VAL A 81 -0.66 -14.42 8.92
N LEU A 82 -0.86 -13.12 9.14
CA LEU A 82 -0.89 -12.10 8.11
C LEU A 82 0.32 -11.18 8.29
N THR A 83 0.95 -10.80 7.18
CA THR A 83 1.89 -9.69 7.15
C THR A 83 1.36 -8.64 6.19
N LEU A 84 1.05 -7.46 6.72
CA LEU A 84 0.52 -6.35 5.95
C LEU A 84 1.48 -5.16 6.08
N ARG A 85 1.55 -4.35 5.04
CA ARG A 85 2.11 -3.01 5.18
C ARG A 85 1.18 -2.16 6.01
N GLY A 86 1.71 -1.38 6.93
CA GLY A 86 0.92 -0.54 7.80
C GLY A 86 1.65 0.73 8.20
N ARG A 87 1.20 1.32 9.30
CA ARG A 87 1.79 2.52 9.92
C ARG A 87 1.76 2.38 11.43
N ARG A 88 2.55 3.21 12.14
CA ARG A 88 2.66 3.17 13.61
C ARG A 88 1.57 3.95 14.30
N THR A 89 1.31 5.14 13.77
CA THR A 89 0.49 6.14 14.43
C THR A 89 -0.91 6.10 13.84
N ALA A 90 -1.87 6.68 14.56
CA ALA A 90 -3.24 6.83 14.10
C ALA A 90 -3.41 7.89 12.99
N ASP A 91 -2.39 8.70 12.70
CA ASP A 91 -2.41 9.66 11.58
C ASP A 91 -2.09 8.95 10.25
N PRO A 92 -3.03 8.90 9.28
CA PRO A 92 -2.79 8.28 7.98
C PRO A 92 -1.92 9.14 7.04
N THR A 93 -1.59 10.37 7.43
CA THR A 93 -0.70 11.29 6.70
C THR A 93 0.73 11.32 7.27
N ASP A 94 1.01 10.43 8.22
CA ASP A 94 2.32 10.26 8.83
C ASP A 94 3.37 9.74 7.83
N GLU A 95 4.61 9.74 8.26
CA GLU A 95 5.83 9.44 7.52
C GLU A 95 5.85 8.06 6.81
N SER A 96 4.96 7.13 7.14
CA SER A 96 4.84 5.83 6.44
C SER A 96 4.52 5.92 4.94
N CYS A 97 4.10 7.10 4.46
CA CYS A 97 3.67 7.36 3.08
C CYS A 97 4.74 7.99 2.17
N VAL A 98 5.95 8.26 2.68
CA VAL A 98 6.99 9.05 1.97
C VAL A 98 7.32 8.52 0.56
N LEU A 99 7.32 7.19 0.37
CA LEU A 99 7.58 6.59 -0.94
C LEU A 99 6.53 6.98 -1.99
N TRP A 100 5.27 7.05 -1.59
CA TRP A 100 4.17 7.47 -2.46
C TRP A 100 4.20 8.97 -2.74
N ASP A 101 4.68 9.77 -1.78
CA ASP A 101 4.92 11.19 -2.00
C ASP A 101 6.03 11.42 -3.03
N TYR A 102 7.12 10.64 -3.01
CA TYR A 102 8.17 10.73 -4.04
C TYR A 102 7.67 10.34 -5.43
N LEU A 103 6.89 9.26 -5.54
CA LEU A 103 6.28 8.88 -6.81
C LEU A 103 5.26 9.92 -7.28
N GLY A 104 4.45 10.49 -6.37
CA GLY A 104 3.56 11.60 -6.67
C GLY A 104 4.30 12.84 -7.17
N GLN A 105 5.43 13.19 -6.54
CA GLN A 105 6.30 14.29 -6.98
C GLN A 105 6.89 14.03 -8.37
N ALA A 106 7.33 12.80 -8.67
CA ALA A 106 7.80 12.43 -10.00
C ALA A 106 6.70 12.66 -11.05
N PHE A 107 5.45 12.28 -10.78
CA PHE A 107 4.33 12.59 -11.67
C PHE A 107 4.11 14.10 -11.85
N GLN A 108 4.19 14.89 -10.77
CA GLN A 108 4.05 16.36 -10.85
C GLN A 108 5.15 17.00 -11.72
N GLU A 109 6.38 16.48 -11.67
CA GLU A 109 7.45 16.91 -12.58
C GLU A 109 7.11 16.59 -14.04
N LEU A 110 6.58 15.39 -14.32
CA LEU A 110 6.12 15.01 -15.65
C LEU A 110 4.95 15.88 -16.14
N VAL A 111 4.06 16.32 -15.26
CA VAL A 111 3.01 17.31 -15.57
C VAL A 111 3.63 18.65 -15.96
N THR A 112 4.62 19.10 -15.20
CA THR A 112 5.35 20.36 -15.48
C THR A 112 6.12 20.28 -16.80
N GLU A 113 6.64 19.11 -17.16
CA GLU A 113 7.29 18.83 -18.45
C GLU A 113 6.30 18.70 -19.62
N GLY A 114 4.99 18.68 -19.36
CA GLY A 114 3.94 18.49 -20.38
C GLY A 114 3.85 17.06 -20.92
N LEU A 115 4.42 16.08 -20.22
CA LEU A 115 4.36 14.66 -20.59
C LEU A 115 3.12 13.96 -20.02
N VAL A 116 2.52 14.53 -18.98
CA VAL A 116 1.29 14.05 -18.33
C VAL A 116 0.33 15.22 -18.18
N GLU A 117 -0.94 15.00 -18.48
CA GLU A 117 -2.01 15.96 -18.22
C GLU A 117 -2.32 16.01 -16.71
N GLU A 118 -2.50 17.22 -16.14
CA GLU A 118 -2.79 17.40 -14.71
C GLU A 118 -4.04 16.60 -14.29
N GLU A 119 -5.08 16.60 -15.13
CA GLU A 119 -6.33 15.87 -14.89
C GLU A 119 -6.12 14.35 -14.81
N ARG A 120 -5.17 13.80 -15.56
CA ARG A 120 -4.83 12.37 -15.52
C ARG A 120 -4.09 12.02 -14.23
N LEU A 121 -3.27 12.92 -13.70
CA LEU A 121 -2.66 12.76 -12.38
C LEU A 121 -3.72 12.83 -11.28
N ASP A 122 -4.58 13.85 -11.32
CA ASP A 122 -5.62 14.10 -10.31
C ASP A 122 -6.64 12.97 -10.16
N THR A 123 -6.81 12.17 -11.21
CA THR A 123 -7.71 11.00 -11.24
C THR A 123 -7.00 9.67 -11.01
N TYR A 124 -5.66 9.66 -10.91
CA TYR A 124 -4.90 8.45 -10.62
C TYR A 124 -4.72 8.27 -9.11
N ASN A 125 -5.19 7.14 -8.60
CA ASN A 125 -5.10 6.78 -7.19
C ASN A 125 -4.65 5.32 -7.06
N ILE A 126 -3.74 5.04 -6.13
CA ILE A 126 -3.25 3.67 -5.92
C ILE A 126 -4.28 2.85 -5.12
N PRO A 127 -4.55 1.59 -5.49
CA PRO A 127 -5.43 0.70 -4.74
C PRO A 127 -4.69 0.15 -3.51
N TYR A 128 -4.45 0.99 -2.53
CA TYR A 128 -3.60 0.67 -1.39
C TYR A 128 -4.06 1.40 -0.15
N TYR A 129 -3.88 0.81 1.03
CA TYR A 129 -4.09 1.47 2.31
C TYR A 129 -3.09 0.92 3.33
N GLN A 130 -2.61 1.78 4.23
CA GLN A 130 -1.71 1.41 5.32
C GLN A 130 -2.46 1.56 6.64
N PRO A 131 -3.02 0.47 7.20
CA PRO A 131 -3.70 0.54 8.48
C PRO A 131 -2.73 0.72 9.65
N CYS A 132 -3.22 1.30 10.75
CA CYS A 132 -2.54 1.26 12.04
C CYS A 132 -3.00 0.06 12.89
N PRO A 133 -2.27 -0.31 13.96
CA PRO A 133 -2.67 -1.38 14.87
C PRO A 133 -4.11 -1.27 15.37
N GLU A 134 -4.54 -0.07 15.76
CA GLU A 134 -5.86 0.18 16.32
C GLU A 134 -6.97 -0.10 15.29
N GLU A 135 -6.74 0.21 14.02
CA GLU A 135 -7.67 -0.10 12.94
C GLU A 135 -7.78 -1.61 12.70
N ILE A 136 -6.66 -2.33 12.75
CA ILE A 136 -6.65 -3.79 12.63
C ILE A 136 -7.42 -4.44 13.77
N GLU A 137 -7.11 -4.07 15.01
CA GLU A 137 -7.78 -4.57 16.22
C GLU A 137 -9.29 -4.32 16.14
N THR A 138 -9.68 -3.09 15.81
CA THR A 138 -11.07 -2.67 15.69
C THR A 138 -11.83 -3.51 14.66
N GLU A 139 -11.25 -3.73 13.47
CA GLU A 139 -11.95 -4.46 12.41
C GLU A 139 -12.01 -5.98 12.67
N ILE A 140 -11.00 -6.56 13.33
CA ILE A 140 -11.05 -7.96 13.79
C ILE A 140 -12.15 -8.15 14.84
N GLU A 141 -12.22 -7.24 15.83
CA GLU A 141 -13.23 -7.28 16.87
C GLU A 141 -14.65 -7.14 16.29
N LYS A 142 -14.85 -6.16 15.39
CA LYS A 142 -16.13 -5.94 14.71
C LYS A 142 -16.58 -7.11 13.85
N GLU A 143 -15.66 -7.74 13.12
CA GLU A 143 -16.01 -8.89 12.27
C GLU A 143 -16.34 -10.11 13.13
N GLY A 144 -15.52 -10.39 14.14
CA GLY A 144 -15.87 -11.28 15.24
C GLY A 144 -15.55 -12.76 15.05
N SER A 145 -15.10 -13.23 13.88
CA SER A 145 -14.81 -14.66 13.63
C SER A 145 -13.48 -15.13 14.21
N PHE A 146 -12.56 -14.21 14.52
CA PHE A 146 -11.21 -14.53 14.99
C PHE A 146 -10.93 -13.96 16.38
N ILE A 147 -10.03 -14.63 17.09
CA ILE A 147 -9.34 -14.11 18.27
C ILE A 147 -8.00 -13.55 17.77
N LEU A 148 -7.69 -12.31 18.15
CA LEU A 148 -6.36 -11.75 17.94
C LEU A 148 -5.40 -12.35 18.98
N ASP A 149 -4.49 -13.19 18.51
CA ASP A 149 -3.49 -13.86 19.34
C ASP A 149 -2.25 -12.98 19.51
N ARG A 150 -1.82 -12.31 18.43
CA ARG A 150 -0.68 -11.40 18.45
C ARG A 150 -0.78 -10.34 17.36
N LEU A 151 -0.35 -9.12 17.67
CA LEU A 151 -0.12 -8.06 16.70
C LEU A 151 1.22 -7.40 17.02
N ASP A 152 2.18 -7.50 16.10
CA ASP A 152 3.46 -6.84 16.20
C ASP A 152 3.63 -5.79 15.10
N VAL A 153 4.21 -4.65 15.46
CA VAL A 153 4.67 -3.65 14.51
C VAL A 153 6.15 -3.92 14.23
N LEU A 154 6.46 -4.31 13.00
CA LEU A 154 7.80 -4.59 12.54
C LEU A 154 8.29 -3.45 11.65
N PRO A 155 9.14 -2.55 12.18
CA PRO A 155 9.78 -1.55 11.38
C PRO A 155 10.95 -2.19 10.60
N LEU A 156 10.98 -2.00 9.29
CA LEU A 156 12.09 -2.44 8.46
C LEU A 156 12.85 -1.23 7.91
N PRO A 157 14.18 -1.30 7.70
CA PRO A 157 14.92 -0.23 7.02
C PRO A 157 14.23 0.18 5.72
N TRP A 158 14.24 1.47 5.40
CA TRP A 158 13.64 1.97 4.16
C TRP A 158 14.20 1.27 2.91
N ASP A 159 15.46 0.81 2.98
CA ASP A 159 16.17 0.10 1.93
C ASP A 159 16.06 -1.42 2.01
N CYS A 160 14.91 -1.96 2.42
CA CYS A 160 14.59 -3.41 2.48
C CYS A 160 15.12 -4.24 1.29
N VAL A 161 15.29 -3.63 0.12
CA VAL A 161 15.85 -4.22 -1.10
C VAL A 161 17.32 -4.65 -0.97
N ASN A 162 18.10 -4.00 -0.10
CA ASN A 162 19.51 -4.27 0.15
C ASN A 162 19.77 -5.22 1.33
N GLY A 163 18.72 -5.74 1.97
CA GLY A 163 18.87 -6.57 3.18
C GLY A 163 19.49 -5.83 4.36
N GLY A 164 19.35 -4.50 4.43
CA GLY A 164 19.92 -3.66 5.48
C GLY A 164 21.43 -3.39 5.34
N ILE A 165 22.02 -3.74 4.20
CA ILE A 165 23.39 -3.37 3.86
C ILE A 165 23.37 -1.93 3.36
N ASN A 166 24.10 -1.05 4.06
CA ASN A 166 24.17 0.37 3.69
C ASN A 166 24.92 0.54 2.36
N HIS A 167 24.17 0.66 1.26
CA HIS A 167 24.68 1.00 -0.06
C HIS A 167 24.70 2.53 -0.26
N ASP A 168 25.45 2.99 -1.27
CA ASP A 168 25.32 4.37 -1.74
C ASP A 168 23.85 4.67 -2.06
N ARG A 169 23.37 5.83 -1.59
CA ARG A 169 21.97 6.27 -1.68
C ARG A 169 21.45 6.21 -3.11
N ALA A 170 22.27 6.62 -4.09
CA ALA A 170 21.91 6.56 -5.49
C ALA A 170 21.65 5.13 -5.97
N ALA A 171 22.42 4.15 -5.49
CA ALA A 171 22.20 2.75 -5.80
C ALA A 171 20.91 2.23 -5.16
N THR A 172 20.64 2.59 -3.90
CA THR A 172 19.40 2.24 -3.20
C THR A 172 18.17 2.81 -3.89
N ALA A 173 18.20 4.10 -4.24
CA ALA A 173 17.12 4.78 -4.97
C ALA A 173 16.80 4.05 -6.28
N LYS A 174 17.83 3.69 -7.06
CA LYS A 174 17.67 2.94 -8.31
C LYS A 174 17.03 1.57 -8.10
N GLN A 175 17.43 0.85 -7.04
CA GLN A 175 16.83 -0.46 -6.73
C GLN A 175 15.38 -0.34 -6.30
N MET A 176 15.06 0.66 -5.48
CA MET A 176 13.69 0.90 -5.04
C MET A 176 12.77 1.37 -6.15
N ALA A 177 13.22 2.29 -7.01
CA ALA A 177 12.47 2.70 -8.18
C ALA A 177 12.12 1.49 -9.08
N LYS A 178 13.08 0.57 -9.28
CA LYS A 178 12.81 -0.69 -9.98
C LYS A 178 11.80 -1.58 -9.27
N ALA A 179 11.90 -1.72 -7.94
CA ALA A 179 10.97 -2.54 -7.17
C ALA A 179 9.53 -1.99 -7.22
N ILE A 180 9.38 -0.67 -7.11
CA ILE A 180 8.09 0.02 -7.25
C ILE A 180 7.57 -0.15 -8.67
N GLY A 181 8.43 0.06 -9.68
CA GLY A 181 8.11 -0.15 -11.08
C GLY A 181 7.57 -1.53 -11.33
N ALA A 182 8.26 -2.58 -10.90
CA ALA A 182 7.81 -3.95 -11.09
C ALA A 182 6.43 -4.25 -10.46
N VAL A 183 6.07 -3.60 -9.35
CA VAL A 183 4.78 -3.82 -8.68
C VAL A 183 3.65 -3.00 -9.31
N HIS A 184 3.93 -1.78 -9.77
CA HIS A 184 2.91 -0.84 -10.23
C HIS A 184 2.88 -0.62 -11.75
N GLU A 185 3.80 -1.22 -12.50
CA GLU A 185 3.97 -1.01 -13.94
C GLU A 185 2.67 -1.22 -14.71
N SER A 186 1.97 -2.32 -14.49
CA SER A 186 0.72 -2.61 -15.21
C SER A 186 -0.36 -1.55 -14.96
N LEU A 187 -0.48 -1.07 -13.72
CA LEU A 187 -1.47 -0.05 -13.32
C LEU A 187 -1.11 1.32 -13.91
N ILE A 188 0.16 1.72 -13.80
CA ILE A 188 0.64 3.01 -14.34
C ILE A 188 0.55 3.00 -15.87
N GLN A 189 0.97 1.93 -16.53
CA GLN A 189 0.88 1.82 -17.98
C GLN A 189 -0.56 1.82 -18.47
N SER A 190 -1.47 1.14 -17.77
CA SER A 190 -2.89 1.15 -18.13
C SER A 190 -3.50 2.55 -18.02
N HIS A 191 -3.08 3.35 -17.03
CA HIS A 191 -3.66 4.68 -16.80
C HIS A 191 -3.01 5.78 -17.61
N PHE A 192 -1.67 5.80 -17.70
CA PHE A 192 -0.89 6.87 -18.33
C PHE A 192 -0.34 6.51 -19.71
N GLY A 193 -0.11 5.21 -19.96
CA GLY A 193 0.54 4.68 -21.16
C GLY A 193 2.02 4.36 -20.93
N ALA A 194 2.56 3.40 -21.68
CA ALA A 194 3.95 2.95 -21.52
C ALA A 194 5.02 4.00 -21.84
N HIS A 195 4.67 5.02 -22.63
CA HIS A 195 5.61 6.06 -23.08
C HIS A 195 6.16 6.95 -21.94
N ILE A 196 5.50 7.03 -20.79
CA ILE A 196 5.97 7.83 -19.66
C ILE A 196 6.87 7.05 -18.69
N MET A 197 6.96 5.72 -18.83
CA MET A 197 7.51 4.83 -17.80
C MET A 197 8.97 5.12 -17.50
N ASP A 198 9.83 5.11 -18.53
CA ASP A 198 11.27 5.35 -18.35
C ASP A 198 11.51 6.70 -17.66
N ARG A 199 10.83 7.75 -18.16
CA ARG A 199 10.96 9.10 -17.63
C ARG A 199 10.47 9.23 -16.20
N LEU A 200 9.34 8.58 -15.86
CA LEU A 200 8.78 8.58 -14.52
C LEU A 200 9.74 7.94 -13.51
N PHE A 201 10.30 6.77 -13.85
CA PHE A 201 11.20 6.05 -12.93
C PHE A 201 12.59 6.66 -12.85
N ASP A 202 13.05 7.36 -13.90
CA ASP A 202 14.23 8.22 -13.82
C ASP A 202 14.02 9.36 -12.83
N ARG A 203 12.90 10.09 -12.92
CA ARG A 203 12.56 11.16 -11.98
C ARG A 203 12.41 10.67 -10.55
N LEU A 204 11.71 9.54 -10.36
CA LEU A 204 11.60 8.92 -9.03
C LEU A 204 12.98 8.59 -8.45
N THR A 205 13.89 8.04 -9.27
CA THR A 205 15.26 7.71 -8.85
C THR A 205 16.02 8.97 -8.43
N GLU A 206 15.94 10.04 -9.23
CA GLU A 206 16.58 11.33 -8.94
C GLU A 206 16.05 11.94 -7.63
N ILE A 207 14.73 11.99 -7.44
CA ILE A 207 14.08 12.52 -6.24
C ILE A 207 14.53 11.74 -4.99
N MET A 208 14.47 10.41 -5.04
CA MET A 208 14.88 9.57 -3.93
C MET A 208 16.38 9.72 -3.62
N ALA A 209 17.23 9.83 -4.65
CA ALA A 209 18.67 10.01 -4.49
C ALA A 209 19.04 11.38 -3.89
N LEU A 210 18.25 12.43 -4.14
CA LEU A 210 18.51 13.79 -3.68
C LEU A 210 17.83 14.16 -2.36
N ALA A 211 16.88 13.35 -1.87
CA ALA A 211 16.25 13.59 -0.59
C ALA A 211 17.32 13.62 0.53
N ALA A 212 17.55 14.79 1.13
CA ALA A 212 18.51 14.97 2.21
C ALA A 212 17.95 14.37 3.51
N ASP A 213 18.72 13.49 4.15
CA ASP A 213 18.41 12.88 5.45
C ASP A 213 17.77 13.84 6.45
N THR A 214 16.57 13.51 6.94
CA THR A 214 16.21 13.73 8.36
C THR A 214 15.28 12.68 8.94
N ASN A 215 14.49 11.95 8.15
CA ASN A 215 13.55 10.93 8.64
C ASN A 215 13.37 9.81 7.61
N GLU A 216 14.42 9.07 7.23
CA GLU A 216 14.22 7.89 6.36
C GLU A 216 13.47 6.79 7.12
N VAL A 217 12.17 6.86 6.92
CA VAL A 217 11.15 6.13 7.65
C VAL A 217 11.33 4.65 7.41
N GLU A 218 11.36 3.92 8.52
CA GLU A 218 11.28 2.48 8.46
C GLU A 218 9.97 2.08 7.75
N LEU A 219 10.10 1.26 6.72
CA LEU A 219 9.02 0.63 6.02
C LEU A 219 8.26 -0.29 7.00
N VAL A 220 7.14 0.19 7.56
CA VAL A 220 6.41 -0.50 8.62
C VAL A 220 5.57 -1.65 8.07
N ASN A 221 5.71 -2.81 8.70
CA ASN A 221 4.82 -3.95 8.54
C ASN A 221 4.09 -4.25 9.84
N LEU A 222 2.88 -4.77 9.74
CA LEU A 222 2.11 -5.36 10.84
C LEU A 222 2.12 -6.87 10.65
N VAL A 223 2.53 -7.60 11.67
CA VAL A 223 2.47 -9.06 11.74
C VAL A 223 1.34 -9.44 12.68
N ILE A 224 0.35 -10.17 12.17
CA ILE A 224 -0.91 -10.42 12.86
C ILE A 224 -1.12 -11.94 12.94
N SER A 225 -1.25 -12.48 14.15
CA SER A 225 -1.60 -13.88 14.43
C SER A 225 -3.07 -13.95 14.86
N LEU A 226 -3.85 -14.80 14.21
CA LEU A 226 -5.28 -14.96 14.42
C LEU A 226 -5.62 -16.43 14.68
N ILE A 227 -6.58 -16.68 15.57
CA ILE A 227 -7.14 -18.01 15.85
C ILE A 227 -8.64 -17.98 15.52
N ARG A 228 -9.10 -18.92 14.69
CA ARG A 228 -10.53 -19.02 14.31
C ARG A 228 -11.36 -19.49 15.51
N LYS A 229 -12.42 -18.74 15.83
CA LYS A 229 -13.40 -19.13 16.86
C LYS A 229 -14.22 -20.35 16.40
N GLY A 230 -14.75 -21.08 17.39
CA GLY A 230 -15.76 -22.13 17.20
C GLY A 230 -17.16 -21.59 16.93
#